data_AF-A0A3C0BCB0-F1
#
_entry.id   AF-A0A3C0BCB0-F1
#
_cell.length_a   1.000
_cell.length_b   1.000
_cell.length_c   1.000
_cell.angle_alpha   90.00
_cell.angle_beta   90.00
_cell.angle_gamma   90.00
#
_symmetry.space_group_name_H-M   'P 1'
#
loop_
_entity.id
_entity.type
_entity.pdbx_description
1 polymer ?
#
loop_
_entity_poly.entity_id
_entity_poly.type
_entity_poly.pdbx_seq_one_letter_code
_entity_poly.pdbx_strand_id
1 'polypeptide(L)'
;LKANYANNDSLVMIEQELIKNQVVKEVFYHKSLVELVNSNIRKISIVLLFFTLILLLISIALISNTIRLSVYSKRFIIKSMLLVGATQAFIRKPFLLKSLLHGLISAVIAVVLLAVVLYFSRSALPELVDLQDIDMFLTLFGMVTVLGLIITGISTLFAIRR
;
A
#
# COMPACT_ATOMS: atom_id res chain seq x y z
N LEU A 1 19.72 0.56 -16.38
CA LEU A 1 18.86 0.94 -17.53
C LEU A 1 17.84 1.96 -17.05
N LYS A 2 17.60 3.06 -17.79
CA LYS A 2 16.65 4.12 -17.35
C LYS A 2 15.20 3.66 -17.58
N ALA A 3 14.50 3.28 -16.49
CA ALA A 3 13.13 2.73 -16.53
C ALA A 3 12.09 3.64 -17.20
N ASN A 4 12.29 4.97 -17.16
CA ASN A 4 11.40 5.97 -17.77
C ASN A 4 11.28 5.86 -19.31
N TYR A 5 12.22 5.16 -19.96
CA TYR A 5 12.25 4.97 -21.41
C TYR A 5 11.85 3.56 -21.84
N ALA A 6 11.49 2.67 -20.91
CA ALA A 6 11.06 1.30 -21.20
C ALA A 6 9.53 1.16 -21.32
N ASN A 7 8.83 2.26 -21.59
CA ASN A 7 7.39 2.28 -21.86
C ASN A 7 7.15 2.41 -23.37
N ASN A 8 6.10 1.79 -23.90
CA ASN A 8 5.83 1.77 -25.34
C ASN A 8 5.80 3.19 -25.95
N ASP A 9 5.24 4.17 -25.23
CA ASP A 9 5.16 5.55 -25.69
C ASP A 9 6.55 6.22 -25.79
N SER A 10 7.42 5.99 -24.79
CA SER A 10 8.79 6.51 -24.78
C SER A 10 9.66 5.89 -25.87
N LEU A 11 9.40 4.61 -26.20
CA LEU A 11 10.13 3.88 -27.23
C LEU A 11 9.75 4.34 -28.65
N VAL A 12 8.48 4.70 -28.88
CA VAL A 12 8.02 5.31 -30.13
C VAL A 12 8.62 6.70 -30.33
N MET A 13 8.78 7.50 -29.27
CA MET A 13 9.45 8.80 -29.35
C MET A 13 10.95 8.68 -29.66
N ILE A 14 11.64 7.72 -29.04
CA ILE A 14 13.06 7.45 -29.29
C ILE A 14 13.28 6.92 -30.72
N GLU A 15 12.39 6.05 -31.21
CA GLU A 15 12.41 5.56 -32.60
C GLU A 15 12.31 6.72 -33.60
N GLN A 16 11.40 7.68 -33.37
CA GLN A 16 11.24 8.86 -34.22
C GLN A 16 12.45 9.80 -34.21
N GLU A 17 13.14 9.92 -33.08
CA GLU A 17 14.34 10.75 -32.93
C GLU A 17 15.57 10.10 -33.57
N LEU A 18 15.70 8.77 -33.50
CA LEU A 18 16.81 8.01 -34.08
C LEU A 18 16.70 7.86 -35.61
N ILE A 19 15.49 7.75 -36.17
CA ILE A 19 15.26 7.73 -37.63
C ILE A 19 15.63 9.07 -38.29
N LYS A 20 15.70 10.16 -37.52
CA LYS A 20 16.06 11.49 -38.01
C LYS A 20 17.56 11.65 -38.29
N ASN A 21 18.41 10.79 -37.73
CA ASN A 21 19.85 10.74 -38.02
C ASN A 21 20.14 9.62 -39.04
N GLN A 22 20.67 9.99 -40.20
CA GLN A 22 20.86 9.13 -41.39
C GLN A 22 21.84 7.93 -41.23
N VAL A 23 22.23 7.55 -40.01
CA VAL A 23 23.18 6.46 -39.72
C VAL A 23 22.49 5.20 -39.17
N VAL A 24 21.22 5.26 -38.77
CA VAL A 24 20.47 4.12 -38.23
C VAL A 24 19.43 3.65 -39.25
N LYS A 25 19.62 2.45 -39.81
CA LYS A 25 18.82 1.95 -40.93
C LYS A 25 17.58 1.15 -40.51
N GLU A 26 17.57 0.56 -39.31
CA GLU A 26 16.40 -0.15 -38.74
C GLU A 26 16.61 -0.41 -37.24
N VAL A 27 15.60 -0.13 -36.42
CA VAL A 27 15.58 -0.47 -34.99
C VAL A 27 14.71 -1.72 -34.81
N PHE A 28 15.34 -2.89 -34.66
CA PHE A 28 14.62 -4.12 -34.31
C PHE A 28 14.22 -4.11 -32.84
N TYR A 29 12.96 -3.79 -32.58
CA TYR A 29 12.34 -3.93 -31.26
C TYR A 29 11.06 -4.73 -31.36
N HIS A 30 10.94 -5.83 -30.60
CA HIS A 30 9.72 -6.62 -30.52
C HIS A 30 8.66 -5.88 -29.70
N LYS A 31 8.01 -4.87 -30.33
CA LYS A 31 6.89 -4.08 -29.77
C LYS A 31 5.81 -4.98 -29.13
N SER A 32 5.53 -6.11 -29.77
CA SER A 32 4.53 -7.09 -29.33
C SER A 32 4.86 -7.73 -27.97
N LEU A 33 6.12 -8.04 -27.66
CA LEU A 33 6.48 -8.69 -26.40
C LEU A 33 6.37 -7.72 -25.22
N VAL A 34 6.76 -6.47 -25.40
CA VAL A 34 6.65 -5.47 -24.33
C VAL A 34 5.22 -4.99 -24.14
N GLU A 35 4.43 -4.94 -25.21
CA GLU A 35 2.98 -4.72 -25.09
C GLU A 35 2.27 -5.88 -24.37
N LEU A 36 2.66 -7.13 -24.63
CA LEU A 36 2.14 -8.30 -23.91
C LEU A 36 2.54 -8.28 -22.42
N VAL A 37 3.80 -7.96 -22.09
CA VAL A 37 4.25 -7.84 -20.70
C VAL A 37 3.52 -6.71 -19.98
N ASN A 38 3.46 -5.52 -20.57
CA ASN A 38 2.81 -4.35 -19.95
C ASN A 38 1.30 -4.58 -19.77
N SER A 39 0.62 -5.18 -20.76
CA SER A 39 -0.81 -5.50 -20.66
C SER A 39 -1.11 -6.57 -19.61
N ASN A 40 -0.24 -7.58 -19.46
CA ASN A 40 -0.37 -8.58 -18.41
C ASN A 40 -0.12 -8.00 -17.02
N ILE A 41 0.92 -7.18 -16.85
CA ILE A 41 1.18 -6.46 -15.60
C ILE A 41 -0.04 -5.61 -15.22
N ARG A 42 -0.60 -4.85 -16.17
CA ARG A 42 -1.79 -4.03 -15.92
C ARG A 42 -2.99 -4.86 -15.48
N LYS A 43 -3.25 -6.01 -16.11
CA LYS A 43 -4.33 -6.93 -15.70
C LYS A 43 -4.12 -7.44 -14.28
N ILE A 44 -2.90 -7.89 -13.95
CA ILE A 44 -2.56 -8.37 -12.61
C ILE A 44 -2.75 -7.25 -11.57
N SER A 45 -2.29 -6.03 -11.86
CA SER A 45 -2.47 -4.88 -10.97
C SER A 45 -3.93 -4.57 -10.69
N ILE A 46 -4.82 -4.63 -11.71
CA ILE A 46 -6.26 -4.40 -11.52
C ILE A 46 -6.88 -5.48 -10.63
N VAL A 47 -6.53 -6.75 -10.85
CA VAL A 47 -7.02 -7.87 -10.03
C VAL A 47 -6.56 -7.70 -8.59
N LEU A 48 -5.27 -7.39 -8.36
CA LEU A 48 -4.73 -7.15 -7.02
C LEU A 48 -5.43 -5.98 -6.33
N LEU A 49 -5.66 -4.87 -7.04
CA LEU A 49 -6.36 -3.71 -6.49
C LEU A 49 -7.78 -4.09 -6.04
N PHE A 50 -8.50 -4.88 -6.85
CA PHE A 50 -9.82 -5.37 -6.49
C PHE A 50 -9.80 -6.22 -5.20
N PHE A 51 -8.85 -7.15 -5.08
CA PHE A 51 -8.67 -7.94 -3.87
C PHE A 51 -8.33 -7.05 -2.66
N THR A 52 -7.39 -6.12 -2.79
CA THR A 52 -7.01 -5.18 -1.73
C THR A 52 -8.22 -4.40 -1.23
N LEU A 53 -9.09 -3.94 -2.12
CA LEU A 53 -10.30 -3.20 -1.75
C LEU A 53 -11.27 -4.06 -0.91
N ILE A 54 -11.48 -5.32 -1.30
CA ILE A 54 -12.32 -6.26 -0.55
C ILE A 54 -11.73 -6.53 0.84
N LEU A 55 -10.43 -6.81 0.92
CA LEU A 55 -9.73 -7.04 2.19
C LEU A 55 -9.84 -5.82 3.12
N LEU A 56 -9.76 -4.61 2.56
CA LEU A 56 -9.92 -3.38 3.32
C LEU A 56 -11.33 -3.28 3.93
N LEU A 57 -12.38 -3.59 3.17
CA LEU A 57 -13.76 -3.60 3.68
C LEU A 57 -13.95 -4.63 4.79
N ILE A 58 -13.41 -5.84 4.61
CA ILE A 58 -13.45 -6.90 5.63
C ILE A 58 -12.74 -6.45 6.91
N SER A 59 -11.57 -5.82 6.79
CA SER A 59 -10.80 -5.29 7.91
C SER A 59 -11.59 -4.24 8.70
N ILE A 60 -12.22 -3.28 8.02
CA ILE A 60 -13.07 -2.26 8.67
C ILE A 60 -14.24 -2.92 9.42
N ALA A 61 -14.91 -3.88 8.79
CA ALA A 61 -16.03 -4.58 9.40
C ALA A 61 -15.61 -5.34 10.67
N LEU A 62 -14.46 -6.03 10.62
CA LEU A 62 -13.88 -6.73 11.78
C LEU A 62 -13.56 -5.74 12.92
N ILE A 63 -12.87 -4.64 12.63
CA ILE A 63 -12.50 -3.63 13.63
C ILE A 63 -13.75 -3.06 14.32
N SER A 64 -14.77 -2.68 13.54
CA SER A 64 -16.05 -2.20 14.07
C SER A 64 -16.73 -3.22 14.99
N ASN A 65 -16.76 -4.49 14.58
CA ASN A 65 -17.35 -5.55 15.39
C ASN A 65 -16.57 -5.81 16.68
N THR A 66 -15.24 -5.78 16.61
CA THR A 66 -14.36 -5.94 17.79
C THR A 66 -14.56 -4.80 18.79
N ILE A 67 -14.64 -3.55 18.32
CA ILE A 67 -14.90 -2.39 19.20
C ILE A 67 -16.26 -2.54 19.88
N ARG A 68 -17.31 -2.91 19.14
CA ARG A 68 -18.66 -3.12 19.69
C ARG A 68 -18.68 -4.21 20.77
N LEU A 69 -18.03 -5.34 20.52
CA LEU A 69 -17.91 -6.43 21.50
C LEU A 69 -17.15 -5.96 22.76
N SER A 70 -16.07 -5.19 22.59
CA SER A 70 -15.28 -4.66 23.71
C SER A 70 -16.07 -3.66 24.56
N VAL A 71 -16.84 -2.77 23.92
CA VAL A 71 -17.74 -1.82 24.58
C VAL A 71 -18.85 -2.56 25.33
N TYR A 72 -19.48 -3.56 24.71
CA TYR A 72 -20.53 -4.35 25.33
C TYR A 72 -20.04 -5.10 26.57
N SER A 73 -18.83 -5.67 26.52
CA SER A 73 -18.19 -6.34 27.66
C SER A 73 -17.93 -5.38 28.83
N LYS A 74 -17.65 -4.10 28.55
CA LYS A 74 -17.39 -3.05 29.56
C LYS A 74 -18.60 -2.18 29.90
N ARG A 75 -19.81 -2.56 29.48
CA ARG A 75 -21.03 -1.73 29.62
C ARG A 75 -21.29 -1.21 31.03
N PHE A 76 -20.97 -2.01 32.06
CA PHE A 76 -21.20 -1.61 33.45
C PHE A 76 -20.25 -0.50 33.90
N ILE A 77 -18.96 -0.62 33.55
CA ILE A 77 -17.95 0.42 33.83
C ILE A 77 -18.30 1.70 33.08
N ILE A 78 -18.70 1.61 31.82
CA ILE A 78 -19.11 2.77 31.02
C ILE A 78 -20.33 3.46 31.65
N LYS A 79 -21.33 2.68 32.11
CA LYS A 79 -22.51 3.24 32.80
C LYS A 79 -22.13 3.94 34.11
N SER A 80 -21.21 3.37 34.89
CA SER A 80 -20.69 4.00 36.10
C SER A 80 -19.92 5.30 35.79
N MET A 81 -19.08 5.32 34.75
CA MET A 81 -18.37 6.53 34.30
C MET A 81 -19.34 7.66 33.91
N LEU A 82 -20.44 7.31 33.22
CA LEU A 82 -21.46 8.30 32.84
C LEU A 82 -22.19 8.90 34.06
N LEU A 83 -22.38 8.13 35.13
CA LEU A 83 -23.03 8.61 36.36
C LEU A 83 -22.19 9.64 37.13
N VAL A 84 -20.87 9.62 36.94
CA VAL A 84 -19.93 10.61 37.53
C VAL A 84 -19.68 11.79 36.58
N GLY A 85 -20.44 11.89 35.47
CA GLY A 85 -20.34 13.00 34.51
C GLY A 85 -19.23 12.85 33.46
N ALA A 86 -18.70 11.64 33.24
CA ALA A 86 -17.68 11.43 32.22
C ALA A 86 -18.21 11.74 30.81
N THR A 87 -17.44 12.49 30.03
CA THR A 87 -17.80 12.84 28.65
C THR A 87 -17.61 11.65 27.71
N GLN A 88 -18.38 11.61 26.61
CA GLN A 88 -18.25 10.59 25.57
C GLN A 88 -16.82 10.50 24.99
N ALA A 89 -16.08 11.61 24.96
CA ALA A 89 -14.69 11.65 24.54
C ALA A 89 -13.77 10.88 25.51
N PHE A 90 -14.01 10.95 26.82
CA PHE A 90 -13.23 10.24 27.83
C PHE A 90 -13.37 8.72 27.68
N ILE A 91 -14.58 8.24 27.37
CA ILE A 91 -14.86 6.82 27.14
C ILE A 91 -14.19 6.30 25.86
N ARG A 92 -14.10 7.15 24.81
CA ARG A 92 -13.54 6.79 23.49
C ARG A 92 -12.01 6.84 23.42
N LYS A 93 -11.38 7.70 24.23
CA LYS A 93 -9.92 7.90 24.28
C LYS A 93 -9.09 6.59 24.38
N PRO A 94 -9.38 5.63 25.28
CA PRO A 94 -8.58 4.40 25.36
C PRO A 94 -8.68 3.53 24.10
N PHE A 95 -9.80 3.56 23.39
CA PHE A 95 -9.96 2.81 22.14
C PHE A 95 -9.15 3.43 21.01
N LEU A 96 -9.19 4.77 20.88
CA LEU A 96 -8.36 5.51 19.93
C LEU A 96 -6.87 5.21 20.13
N LEU A 97 -6.40 5.24 21.38
CA LEU A 97 -5.00 5.03 21.71
C LEU A 97 -4.55 3.60 21.41
N LYS A 98 -5.39 2.59 21.70
CA LYS A 98 -5.12 1.20 21.32
C LYS A 98 -5.04 1.01 19.81
N SER A 99 -5.97 1.58 19.05
CA SER A 99 -5.94 1.48 17.59
C SER A 99 -4.72 2.15 16.98
N LEU A 100 -4.28 3.27 17.53
CA LEU A 100 -3.09 4.00 17.06
C LEU A 100 -1.80 3.19 17.32
N LEU A 101 -1.71 2.54 18.48
CA LEU A 101 -0.62 1.60 18.78
C LEU A 101 -0.63 0.39 17.84
N HIS A 102 -1.80 -0.20 17.58
CA HIS A 102 -1.91 -1.30 16.60
C HIS A 102 -1.53 -0.86 15.19
N GLY A 103 -1.87 0.37 14.78
CA GLY A 103 -1.46 0.94 13.50
C GLY A 103 0.05 1.16 13.36
N LEU A 104 0.72 1.56 14.44
CA LEU A 104 2.18 1.66 14.45
C LEU A 104 2.84 0.28 14.34
N ILE A 105 2.33 -0.70 15.08
CA ILE A 105 2.85 -2.08 15.04
C ILE A 105 2.65 -2.68 13.64
N SER A 106 1.48 -2.47 13.02
CA SER A 106 1.20 -3.00 11.67
C SER A 106 2.10 -2.34 10.61
N ALA A 107 2.36 -1.04 10.71
CA ALA A 107 3.28 -0.35 9.81
C ALA A 107 4.71 -0.91 9.91
N VAL A 108 5.20 -1.12 11.13
CA VAL A 108 6.53 -1.74 11.35
C VAL A 108 6.58 -3.15 10.75
N ILE A 109 5.55 -3.96 10.98
CA ILE A 109 5.46 -5.32 10.42
C ILE A 109 5.45 -5.27 8.88
N ALA A 110 4.71 -4.35 8.28
CA ALA A 110 4.64 -4.19 6.83
C ALA A 110 6.01 -3.83 6.22
N VAL A 111 6.74 -2.90 6.86
CA VAL A 111 8.10 -2.51 6.43
C VAL A 111 9.06 -3.68 6.52
N VAL A 112 9.02 -4.45 7.62
CA VAL A 112 9.87 -5.64 7.80
C VAL A 112 9.57 -6.69 6.75
N LEU A 113 8.28 -7.00 6.51
CA LEU A 113 7.89 -7.97 5.48
C LEU A 113 8.33 -7.54 4.09
N LEU A 114 8.16 -6.26 3.75
CA LEU A 114 8.60 -5.72 2.48
C LEU A 114 10.13 -5.83 2.34
N ALA A 115 10.89 -5.53 3.38
CA ALA A 115 12.35 -5.69 3.38
C ALA A 115 12.78 -7.16 3.18
N VAL A 116 12.08 -8.11 3.81
CA VAL A 116 12.33 -9.55 3.63
C VAL A 116 12.04 -9.98 2.19
N VAL A 117 10.92 -9.54 1.61
CA VAL A 117 10.57 -9.85 0.21
C VAL A 117 11.63 -9.28 -0.74
N LEU A 118 12.12 -8.07 -0.50
CA LEU A 118 13.20 -7.47 -1.29
C LEU A 118 14.51 -8.24 -1.16
N TYR A 119 14.85 -8.70 0.05
CA TYR A 119 16.04 -9.53 0.27
C TYR A 119 15.97 -10.86 -0.49
N PHE A 120 14.83 -11.57 -0.43
CA PHE A 120 14.62 -12.78 -1.21
C PHE A 120 14.61 -12.51 -2.72
N SER A 121 14.01 -11.40 -3.16
CA SER A 121 14.00 -11.01 -4.56
C SER A 121 15.41 -10.77 -5.11
N ARG A 122 16.33 -10.20 -4.32
CA ARG A 122 17.75 -10.05 -4.70
C ARG A 122 18.40 -11.39 -4.99
N SER A 123 18.09 -12.42 -4.19
CA SER A 123 18.68 -13.75 -4.36
C SER A 123 18.11 -14.53 -5.57
N ALA A 124 16.83 -14.33 -5.89
CA ALA A 124 16.16 -15.06 -6.97
C ALA A 124 16.33 -14.39 -8.35
N LEU A 125 16.33 -13.05 -8.41
CA LEU A 125 16.37 -12.27 -9.65
C LEU A 125 17.26 -11.02 -9.44
N PRO A 126 18.59 -11.18 -9.37
CA PRO A 126 19.51 -10.09 -9.05
C PRO A 126 19.46 -8.93 -10.08
N GLU A 127 19.21 -9.24 -11.34
CA GLU A 127 19.09 -8.25 -12.43
C GLU A 127 17.93 -7.27 -12.25
N LEU A 128 16.85 -7.65 -11.56
CA LEU A 128 15.70 -6.76 -11.32
C LEU A 128 15.96 -5.76 -10.19
N VAL A 129 16.81 -6.12 -9.23
CA VAL A 129 17.05 -5.31 -8.04
C VAL A 129 18.20 -4.33 -8.26
N ASP A 130 19.18 -4.66 -9.10
CA ASP A 130 20.27 -3.75 -9.46
C ASP A 130 19.80 -2.57 -10.33
N LEU A 131 18.58 -2.65 -10.87
CA LEU A 131 17.90 -1.57 -11.60
C LEU A 131 17.20 -0.56 -10.68
N GLN A 132 17.20 -0.77 -9.36
CA GLN A 132 16.47 0.04 -8.39
C GLN A 132 17.41 0.77 -7.43
N ASP A 133 17.39 2.11 -7.48
CA ASP A 133 18.17 2.96 -6.58
C ASP A 133 17.65 2.90 -5.13
N ILE A 134 18.55 3.15 -4.18
CA ILE A 134 18.23 3.14 -2.73
C ILE A 134 17.14 4.17 -2.36
N ASP A 135 17.07 5.28 -3.10
CA ASP A 135 16.06 6.32 -2.94
C ASP A 135 14.65 5.82 -3.29
N MET A 136 14.54 4.91 -4.26
CA MET A 136 13.25 4.32 -4.62
C MET A 136 12.74 3.42 -3.50
N PHE A 137 13.61 2.63 -2.86
CA PHE A 137 13.24 1.83 -1.69
C PHE A 137 12.81 2.71 -0.52
N LEU A 138 13.55 3.78 -0.22
CA LEU A 138 13.22 4.70 0.86
C LEU A 138 11.85 5.35 0.64
N THR A 139 11.59 5.80 -0.60
CA THR A 139 10.30 6.40 -0.99
C THR A 139 9.16 5.40 -0.85
N LEU A 140 9.37 4.14 -1.25
CA LEU A 140 8.37 3.08 -1.21
C LEU A 140 8.04 2.69 0.24
N PHE A 141 9.04 2.50 1.10
CA PHE A 141 8.82 2.28 2.54
C PHE A 141 8.08 3.46 3.20
N GLY A 142 8.44 4.69 2.85
CA GLY A 142 7.76 5.89 3.31
C GLY A 142 6.28 5.91 2.91
N MET A 143 5.97 5.68 1.63
CA MET A 143 4.59 5.61 1.14
C MET A 143 3.78 4.51 1.83
N VAL A 144 4.32 3.29 1.97
CA VAL A 144 3.62 2.16 2.61
C VAL A 144 3.28 2.49 4.06
N THR A 145 4.21 3.12 4.79
CA THR A 145 4.00 3.52 6.18
C THR A 145 2.94 4.61 6.28
N VAL A 146 3.01 5.64 5.44
CA VAL A 146 2.02 6.73 5.43
C VAL A 146 0.63 6.20 5.06
N LEU A 147 0.51 5.39 4.02
CA LEU A 147 -0.76 4.78 3.63
C LEU A 147 -1.31 3.86 4.72
N GLY A 148 -0.48 3.04 5.35
CA GLY A 148 -0.88 2.17 6.46
C GLY A 148 -1.43 2.95 7.66
N LEU A 149 -0.78 4.06 8.03
CA LEU A 149 -1.25 4.96 9.09
C LEU A 149 -2.56 5.64 8.70
N ILE A 150 -2.69 6.13 7.47
CA ILE A 150 -3.93 6.75 6.97
C ILE A 150 -5.09 5.76 6.99
N ILE A 151 -4.91 4.56 6.44
CA ILE A 151 -5.94 3.51 6.39
C ILE A 151 -6.39 3.13 7.80
N THR A 152 -5.44 2.91 8.71
CA THR A 152 -5.76 2.56 10.11
C THR A 152 -6.47 3.70 10.83
N GLY A 153 -6.03 4.95 10.60
CA GLY A 153 -6.65 6.15 11.15
C GLY A 153 -8.09 6.33 10.67
N ILE A 154 -8.33 6.25 9.37
CA ILE A 154 -9.66 6.35 8.77
C ILE A 154 -10.57 5.23 9.27
N SER A 155 -10.09 4.00 9.30
CA SER A 155 -10.84 2.84 9.80
C SER A 155 -11.29 3.04 11.25
N THR A 156 -10.37 3.53 12.10
CA THR A 156 -10.65 3.81 13.52
C THR A 156 -11.67 4.93 13.69
N LEU A 157 -11.56 6.02 12.92
CA LEU A 157 -12.50 7.14 12.96
C LEU A 157 -13.91 6.69 12.52
N PHE A 158 -13.99 5.87 11.48
CA PHE A 158 -15.25 5.33 11.00
C PHE A 158 -15.91 4.42 12.04
N ALA A 159 -15.12 3.58 12.71
CA ALA A 159 -15.61 2.65 13.71
C ALA A 159 -16.12 3.31 15.00
N ILE A 160 -15.68 4.54 15.32
CA ILE A 160 -16.05 5.26 16.55
C ILE A 160 -17.18 6.29 16.31
N ARG A 161 -17.37 6.74 15.07
CA ARG A 161 -18.41 7.72 14.71
C ARG A 161 -19.83 7.11 14.61
N ARG A 162 -19.99 5.79 14.69
CA ARG A 162 -21.28 5.08 14.74
C ARG A 162 -21.45 4.36 16.06
#